data_AF-A0A9E5RW59-F1
#
_entry.id   AF-A0A9E5RW59-F1
#
_cell.length_a   1.000
_cell.length_b   1.000
_cell.length_c   1.000
_cell.angle_alpha   90.00
_cell.angle_beta   90.00
_cell.angle_gamma   90.00
#
_symmetry.space_group_name_H-M   'P 1'
#
loop_
_entity.id
_entity.type
_entity.pdbx_description
1 polymer ?
#
loop_
_entity_poly.entity_id
_entity_poly.type
_entity_poly.pdbx_seq_one_letter_code
_entity_poly.pdbx_strand_id
1 'polypeptide(L)' 'MSSTIPSEYTCDRDDISPPLQWESPPPGTKIYALIVDDINAPNGISNHWILFNIPSESRAFLTNL' A
#
# COMPACT_ATOMS: atom_id res chain seq x y z
N MET A 1 15.98 8.57 -0.86
CA MET A 1 15.42 9.75 -0.16
C MET A 1 13.94 9.50 0.01
N SER A 2 13.41 9.65 1.23
CA SER A 2 11.96 9.63 1.44
C SER A 2 11.39 11.00 1.07
N SER A 3 10.25 11.02 0.37
CA SER A 3 9.52 12.24 0.00
C SER A 3 8.17 12.30 0.72
N THR A 4 7.62 13.49 0.89
CA THR A 4 6.28 13.68 1.46
C THR A 4 5.23 12.97 0.62
N ILE A 5 4.31 12.27 1.28
CA ILE A 5 3.13 11.68 0.65
C ILE A 5 2.21 12.82 0.18
N PRO A 6 1.78 12.86 -1.11
CA PRO A 6 0.85 13.87 -1.60
C PRO A 6 -0.46 13.95 -0.79
N SER A 7 -0.98 15.16 -0.59
CA SER A 7 -2.13 15.43 0.28
C SER A 7 -3.41 14.66 -0.06
N GLU A 8 -3.60 14.31 -1.34
CA GLU A 8 -4.71 13.45 -1.76
C GLU A 8 -4.74 12.10 -1.05
N TYR A 9 -3.57 11.58 -0.64
CA TYR A 9 -3.44 10.28 0.03
C TYR A 9 -3.32 10.41 1.55
N THR A 10 -3.66 11.58 2.11
CA THR A 10 -3.66 11.82 3.54
C THR A 10 -5.06 12.22 4.02
N CYS A 11 -5.26 12.17 5.33
CA CYS A 11 -6.49 12.62 5.98
C CYS A 11 -6.72 14.14 5.89
N ASP A 12 -5.74 14.91 5.38
CA ASP A 12 -5.89 16.34 5.13
C ASP A 12 -6.76 16.62 3.89
N ARG A 13 -6.91 15.64 2.98
CA ARG A 13 -7.70 15.79 1.76
C ARG A 13 -8.61 14.60 1.45
N ASP A 14 -8.28 13.81 0.42
CA ASP A 14 -9.21 12.84 -0.16
C ASP A 14 -9.19 11.49 0.58
N ASP A 15 -8.14 11.23 1.37
CA ASP A 15 -7.92 9.97 2.11
C ASP A 15 -8.04 8.71 1.23
N ILE A 16 -7.67 8.84 -0.06
CA ILE A 16 -7.69 7.73 -1.03
C ILE A 16 -6.33 7.02 -1.05
N SER A 17 -6.31 5.76 -1.45
CA SER A 17 -5.06 5.04 -1.61
C SER A 17 -4.17 5.51 -2.78
N PRO A 18 -2.83 5.65 -2.61
CA PRO A 18 -1.93 5.98 -3.68
C PRO A 18 -1.79 4.80 -4.64
N PRO A 19 -1.48 5.09 -5.92
CA PRO A 19 -1.14 4.06 -6.86
C PRO A 19 0.17 3.39 -6.44
N LEU A 20 0.13 2.06 -6.33
CA LEU A 20 1.31 1.25 -6.06
C LEU A 20 1.56 0.34 -7.25
N GLN A 21 2.83 0.16 -7.60
CA GLN A 21 3.25 -0.73 -8.67
C GLN A 21 4.41 -1.60 -8.19
N TRP A 22 4.42 -2.84 -8.66
CA TRP A 22 5.48 -3.79 -8.36
C TRP A 22 5.73 -4.67 -9.58
N GLU A 23 6.97 -5.13 -9.68
CA GLU A 23 7.44 -5.92 -10.81
C GLU A 23 8.15 -7.19 -10.34
N SER A 24 8.36 -8.11 -11.27
CA SER A 24 9.26 -9.26 -11.12
C SER A 24 9.08 -10.06 -9.83
N PRO A 25 7.89 -10.66 -9.58
CA PRO A 25 7.75 -11.59 -8.46
C PRO A 25 8.71 -12.78 -8.60
N PRO A 26 9.11 -13.41 -7.48
CA PRO A 26 9.78 -14.70 -7.51
C PRO A 26 9.00 -15.74 -8.34
N PRO A 27 9.68 -16.66 -9.04
CA PRO A 27 9.01 -17.74 -9.76
C PRO A 27 8.11 -18.55 -8.83
N GLY A 28 6.88 -18.80 -9.26
CA GLY A 28 5.92 -19.57 -8.50
C GLY A 28 5.06 -18.77 -7.50
N THR A 29 5.22 -17.44 -7.40
CA THR A 29 4.29 -16.59 -6.63
C THR A 29 2.83 -16.89 -6.99
N LYS A 30 2.01 -17.13 -5.96
CA LYS A 30 0.59 -17.48 -6.11
C LYS A 30 -0.35 -16.33 -5.78
N ILE A 31 0.02 -15.56 -4.77
CA ILE A 31 -0.72 -14.40 -4.29
C ILE A 31 0.27 -13.39 -3.70
N TYR A 32 -0.17 -12.13 -3.61
CA TYR A 32 0.49 -11.11 -2.82
C TYR A 32 -0.37 -10.71 -1.61
N ALA A 33 0.31 -10.11 -0.64
CA ALA A 33 -0.29 -9.34 0.43
C ALA A 33 0.34 -7.94 0.42
N LEU A 34 -0.43 -6.92 0.78
CA LEU A 34 0.03 -5.55 0.97
C LEU A 34 -0.31 -5.12 2.39
N ILE A 35 0.69 -4.64 3.12
CA ILE A 35 0.58 -4.14 4.49
C ILE A 35 1.22 -2.76 4.49
N VAL A 36 0.49 -1.76 4.98
CA VAL A 36 0.99 -0.39 5.15
C VAL A 36 0.91 -0.05 6.63
N ASP A 37 2.08 0.03 7.27
CA ASP A 37 2.23 0.33 8.69
C ASP A 37 2.91 1.68 8.89
N ASP A 38 2.35 2.53 9.76
CA ASP A 38 3.05 3.65 10.37
C ASP A 38 3.69 3.19 11.69
N ILE A 39 4.98 2.94 11.64
CA ILE A 39 5.79 2.54 12.80
C ILE A 39 6.12 3.72 13.74
N ASN A 40 5.78 4.95 13.36
CA ASN A 40 6.05 6.16 14.13
C ASN A 40 4.80 6.73 14.81
N ALA A 41 3.65 6.04 14.71
CA ALA A 41 2.42 6.54 15.28
C ALA A 41 2.50 6.68 16.82
N PRO A 42 1.80 7.67 17.42
CA PRO A 42 1.97 8.03 18.83
C PRO A 42 1.72 6.90 19.85
N ASN A 43 0.91 5.91 19.47
CA ASN A 43 0.49 4.80 20.33
C ASN A 43 1.13 3.46 19.91
N GLY A 44 2.24 3.48 19.17
CA GLY A 44 2.87 2.30 18.58
C GLY A 44 2.51 2.13 17.11
N ILE A 45 2.68 0.92 16.57
CA ILE A 45 2.44 0.66 15.14
C ILE A 45 0.95 0.85 14.82
N SER A 46 0.66 1.75 13.88
CA SER A 46 -0.67 1.91 13.30
C SER A 46 -0.72 1.24 11.93
N ASN A 47 -1.61 0.26 11.75
CA ASN A 47 -1.85 -0.32 10.45
C ASN A 47 -2.85 0.55 9.66
N HIS A 48 -2.42 1.10 8.54
CA HIS A 48 -3.29 1.85 7.63
C HIS A 48 -4.06 0.90 6.73
N TRP A 49 -3.38 -0.04 6.07
CA TRP A 49 -4.02 -1.04 5.19
C TRP A 49 -3.47 -2.44 5.37
N ILE A 50 -4.39 -3.38 5.14
CA ILE A 50 -4.12 -4.80 4.98
C ILE A 50 -4.97 -5.31 3.81
N LEU A 51 -4.30 -5.78 2.76
CA LEU A 51 -4.92 -6.47 1.63
C LEU A 51 -4.28 -7.85 1.47
N PHE A 52 -5.11 -8.86 1.24
CA PHE A 52 -4.68 -10.24 1.00
C PHE A 52 -5.32 -10.80 -0.27
N ASN A 53 -4.82 -11.95 -0.71
CA ASN A 53 -5.30 -12.66 -1.91
C ASN A 53 -5.23 -11.80 -3.19
N ILE A 54 -4.27 -10.88 -3.26
CA ILE A 54 -4.00 -10.15 -4.49
C ILE A 54 -3.46 -11.15 -5.52
N PRO A 55 -4.05 -11.27 -6.72
CA PRO A 55 -3.64 -12.27 -7.70
C PRO A 55 -2.18 -12.11 -8.14
N SER A 56 -1.48 -13.22 -8.43
CA SER A 56 -0.05 -13.18 -8.77
C SER A 56 0.27 -12.53 -10.12
N GLU A 57 -0.73 -12.34 -10.97
CA GLU A 57 -0.66 -11.56 -12.20
C GLU A 57 -0.77 -10.04 -11.96
N SER A 58 -1.24 -9.61 -10.79
CA SER A 58 -1.33 -8.19 -10.48
C SER A 58 0.05 -7.56 -10.41
N ARG A 59 0.20 -6.39 -11.01
CA ARG A 59 1.43 -5.57 -11.00
C ARG A 59 1.20 -4.18 -10.44
N ALA A 60 -0.06 -3.88 -10.10
CA ALA A 60 -0.43 -2.58 -9.62
C ALA A 60 -1.67 -2.67 -8.74
N PHE A 61 -1.72 -1.77 -7.78
CA PHE A 61 -2.93 -1.37 -7.09
C PHE A 61 -3.22 0.06 -7.51
N LEU A 62 -4.23 0.23 -8.36
CA LEU A 62 -4.57 1.52 -9.00
C LEU A 62 -5.87 2.14 -8.46
N THR A 63 -6.53 1.47 -7.51
CA THR A 63 -7.90 1.81 -7.09
C THR A 63 -7.91 2.77 -5.91
N ASN A 64 -8.91 3.65 -5.88
CA ASN A 64 -9.30 4.49 -4.75
C ASN A 64 -10.22 3.67 -3.83
N LEU A 65 -9.66 3.00 -2.83
CA LEU A 65 -10.43 2.63 -1.64
C LEU A 65 -10.32 3.74 -0.61
#